data_AF-A0A942DKX6-F1
#
_entry.id   AF-A0A942DKX6-F1
#
_cell.length_a   1.000
_cell.length_b   1.000
_cell.length_c   1.000
_cell.angle_alpha   90.00
_cell.angle_beta   90.00
_cell.angle_gamma   90.00
#
_symmetry.space_group_name_H-M   'P 1'
#
loop_
_entity.id
_entity.type
_entity.pdbx_description
1 polymer ?
#
loop_
_entity_poly.entity_id
_entity_poly.type
_entity_poly.pdbx_seq_one_letter_code
_entity_poly.pdbx_strand_id
1 'polypeptide(L)'
;MFALVSILPVTAGKLKFVPIYKTLTIKANKKLPPHIAYMDSHFESQDNEWNDLEKKTKQPIGVGLNEVGVQGPYVLTQKRALEGFTIHKSVETVALNTSGVYKTSAQAVQENEGPQWLKNIVREPAALGKAPAVQEERPQNMMAAKRVTGPIELTQGLAVTNEHHIEIRRSDEGVFREMGQVDLMKGSYSIDIDEATGAIVARLLDKSGIVLGEGSIRLSKLQVGEGRLIYGPRLEISPSPTWTGKVSYYYPNTKKTAAPPYVTTFGGQNQVVVNQKGEISLDNVSKNSTTIVRAEAEDYMPASKIMVAGEKSFGISMFPNSMMEALKTIVADQKNMVHSRLKDSSIVWGTATLDGKPLSGVTVISETDPEAKAIYFNEFLIPDPKLTSTSSSGLYAFVDLGEGFHALLAQRGDSYFGHQNVEVEAGSVAIGDIQSTLHTEPVRVRAFDAFSGEPVSLVANLQSLSEPLQINEGSASIVLPQVSRMSMIYTEAPAAYVSANYFYNDQDSFIHLPMINPEWLAELKTIAKANETPQTGTIIGFFGEERFEAYLAGQDKDSPATIIYFDAAGRVVDGRQGVAGGGFVIFNAPYGTQETVIVGASEKVFSKVVPVDTDTVSVLNFTSY
;
A
#
# COMPACT_ATOMS: atom_id res chain seq x y z
N MET A 1 -8.79 14.29 -31.64
CA MET A 1 -10.07 15.02 -31.80
C MET A 1 -10.77 14.40 -32.98
N PHE A 2 -11.80 13.58 -32.75
CA PHE A 2 -12.61 13.01 -33.84
C PHE A 2 -13.96 13.72 -33.79
N ALA A 3 -14.33 14.39 -34.88
CA ALA A 3 -15.66 14.93 -35.08
C ALA A 3 -16.16 14.41 -36.43
N LEU A 4 -17.23 13.63 -36.39
CA LEU A 4 -18.04 13.34 -37.57
C LEU A 4 -19.49 13.61 -37.18
N VAL A 5 -20.11 14.61 -37.81
CA VAL A 5 -21.52 14.96 -37.61
C VAL A 5 -22.24 14.76 -38.93
N SER A 6 -23.30 13.93 -38.87
CA SER A 6 -24.60 14.16 -39.52
C SER A 6 -25.34 12.81 -39.61
N ILE A 7 -26.40 12.60 -38.81
CA ILE A 7 -27.49 11.70 -39.22
C ILE A 7 -28.84 12.23 -38.69
N LEU A 8 -29.83 12.21 -39.57
CA LEU A 8 -31.23 12.59 -39.41
C LEU A 8 -31.95 11.79 -38.30
N PRO A 9 -33.05 12.33 -37.71
CA PRO A 9 -33.84 11.61 -36.71
C PRO A 9 -34.37 10.28 -37.27
N VAL A 10 -34.19 9.21 -36.50
CA VAL A 10 -34.77 7.89 -36.81
C VAL A 10 -36.19 7.86 -36.24
N THR A 11 -37.17 7.56 -37.09
CA THR A 11 -38.56 7.33 -36.68
C THR A 11 -38.88 5.84 -36.73
N ALA A 12 -39.37 5.29 -35.62
CA ALA A 12 -39.98 3.96 -35.57
C ALA A 12 -41.46 4.13 -35.18
N GLY A 13 -42.36 4.03 -36.15
CA GLY A 13 -43.78 4.36 -35.96
C GLY A 13 -43.98 5.86 -35.69
N LYS A 14 -44.83 6.22 -34.71
CA LYS A 14 -45.07 7.61 -34.28
C LYS A 14 -44.03 8.17 -33.31
N LEU A 15 -43.03 7.36 -32.94
CA LEU A 15 -41.98 7.76 -31.99
C LEU A 15 -40.81 8.38 -32.74
N LYS A 16 -40.47 9.61 -32.35
CA LYS A 16 -39.31 10.35 -32.86
C LYS A 16 -38.18 10.23 -31.84
N PHE A 17 -37.07 9.64 -32.26
CA PHE A 17 -35.88 9.51 -31.41
C PHE A 17 -34.95 10.69 -31.70
N VAL A 18 -34.61 11.44 -30.65
CA VAL A 18 -33.62 12.52 -30.72
C VAL A 18 -32.38 12.03 -29.98
N PRO A 19 -31.30 11.67 -30.69
CA PRO A 19 -30.06 11.30 -30.04
C PRO A 19 -29.40 12.55 -29.45
N ILE A 20 -29.02 12.48 -28.18
CA ILE A 20 -28.22 13.52 -27.52
C ILE A 20 -26.83 12.95 -27.33
N TYR A 21 -25.84 13.57 -27.96
CA TYR A 21 -24.46 13.15 -27.88
C TYR A 21 -23.72 14.02 -26.87
N LYS A 22 -22.96 13.40 -25.97
CA LYS A 22 -21.99 14.10 -25.15
C LYS A 22 -20.60 13.93 -25.76
N THR A 23 -19.89 15.03 -25.98
CA THR A 23 -18.51 14.98 -26.44
C THR A 23 -17.61 14.50 -25.31
N LEU A 24 -16.93 13.37 -25.52
CA LEU A 24 -15.92 12.86 -24.59
C LEU A 24 -14.54 13.28 -25.09
N THR A 25 -13.86 14.14 -24.34
CA THR A 25 -12.48 14.54 -24.66
C THR A 25 -11.52 13.67 -23.85
N ILE A 26 -10.92 12.68 -24.51
CA ILE A 26 -9.86 11.86 -23.93
C ILE A 26 -8.51 12.53 -24.22
N LYS A 27 -7.81 12.98 -23.17
CA LYS A 27 -6.45 13.54 -23.29
C LYS A 27 -5.42 12.46 -22.98
N ALA A 28 -4.51 12.22 -23.92
CA ALA A 28 -3.39 11.30 -23.72
C ALA A 28 -2.17 12.05 -23.20
N ASN A 29 -1.57 11.59 -22.10
CA ASN A 29 -0.29 12.11 -21.62
C ASN A 29 0.86 11.45 -22.39
N LYS A 30 1.53 12.21 -23.26
CA LYS A 30 2.64 11.72 -24.10
C LYS A 30 3.90 11.32 -23.32
N LYS A 31 3.96 11.59 -22.01
CA LYS A 31 5.09 11.21 -21.14
C LYS A 31 4.89 9.86 -20.44
N LEU A 32 3.75 9.20 -20.59
CA LEU A 32 3.46 7.91 -19.98
C LEU A 32 3.45 6.77 -21.00
N PRO A 33 3.77 5.52 -20.61
CA PRO A 33 3.69 4.35 -21.48
C PRO A 33 2.27 4.16 -22.06
N PRO A 34 2.11 3.52 -23.24
CA PRO A 34 0.82 3.39 -23.94
C PRO A 34 -0.31 2.75 -23.13
N HIS A 35 0.02 1.93 -22.12
CA HIS A 35 -0.94 1.25 -21.25
C HIS A 35 -1.39 2.09 -20.04
N ILE A 36 -0.77 3.27 -19.80
CA ILE A 36 -1.06 4.19 -18.67
C ILE A 36 -1.48 5.59 -19.17
N ALA A 37 -1.44 5.85 -20.48
CA ALA A 37 -1.50 7.20 -21.04
C ALA A 37 -2.86 7.93 -20.93
N TYR A 38 -3.91 7.31 -20.40
CA TYR A 38 -5.24 7.93 -20.33
C TYR A 38 -5.51 8.44 -18.92
N MET A 39 -5.39 9.76 -18.74
CA MET A 39 -5.88 10.42 -17.54
C MET A 39 -7.36 10.77 -17.71
N ASP A 40 -8.07 10.74 -16.59
CA ASP A 40 -9.47 11.12 -16.35
C ASP A 40 -10.22 11.80 -17.50
N SER A 41 -11.36 11.24 -17.85
CA SER A 41 -12.35 11.93 -18.68
C SER A 41 -12.95 13.09 -17.89
N HIS A 42 -12.51 14.33 -18.16
CA HIS A 42 -13.32 15.48 -17.78
C HIS A 42 -14.59 15.50 -18.61
N PHE A 43 -15.73 15.31 -17.95
CA PHE A 43 -17.00 15.81 -18.48
C PHE A 43 -16.95 17.32 -18.34
N GLU A 44 -16.71 18.04 -19.45
CA GLU A 44 -17.10 19.45 -19.47
C GLU A 44 -18.62 19.49 -19.30
N SER A 45 -19.08 19.91 -18.12
CA SER A 45 -20.51 20.10 -17.85
C SER A 45 -21.01 21.28 -18.67
N GLN A 46 -21.31 21.06 -19.95
CA GLN A 46 -22.31 21.88 -20.63
C GLN A 46 -23.69 21.38 -20.24
N ASP A 47 -24.13 21.78 -19.05
CA ASP A 47 -25.41 21.44 -18.42
C ASP A 47 -26.62 22.20 -19.03
N ASN A 48 -26.59 22.50 -20.34
CA ASN A 48 -27.53 23.46 -20.92
C ASN A 48 -28.60 22.84 -21.83
N GLU A 49 -28.29 21.85 -22.68
CA GLU A 49 -29.29 21.39 -23.67
C GLU A 49 -30.40 20.50 -23.08
N TRP A 50 -30.11 19.70 -22.05
CA TRP A 50 -31.12 18.84 -21.42
C TRP A 50 -32.12 19.64 -20.59
N ASN A 51 -31.61 20.61 -19.83
CA ASN A 51 -32.44 21.51 -19.04
C ASN A 51 -33.38 22.33 -19.93
N ASP A 52 -32.95 22.72 -21.13
CA ASP A 52 -33.81 23.40 -22.11
C ASP A 52 -34.87 22.47 -22.73
N LEU A 53 -34.59 21.17 -22.83
CA LEU A 53 -35.52 20.17 -23.36
C LEU A 53 -36.57 19.74 -22.33
N GLU A 54 -36.22 19.67 -21.04
CA GLU A 54 -37.16 19.47 -19.93
C GLU A 54 -37.99 20.73 -19.63
N LYS A 55 -37.40 21.93 -19.75
CA LYS A 55 -38.10 23.21 -19.56
C LYS A 55 -39.04 23.56 -20.71
N LYS A 56 -38.85 23.00 -21.91
CA LYS A 56 -39.83 23.07 -23.00
C LYS A 56 -41.05 22.22 -22.64
N THR A 57 -41.93 22.84 -21.85
CA THR A 57 -43.26 22.37 -21.47
C THR A 57 -43.98 21.65 -22.61
N LYS A 58 -44.63 20.53 -22.24
CA LYS A 58 -45.60 19.74 -23.00
C LYS A 58 -46.68 20.63 -23.62
N GLN A 59 -46.38 21.27 -24.75
CA GLN A 59 -47.42 21.94 -25.52
C GLN A 59 -48.22 20.88 -26.28
N PRO A 60 -49.57 20.90 -26.18
CA PRO A 60 -50.41 20.02 -26.98
C PRO A 60 -50.15 20.32 -28.46
N ILE A 61 -49.89 19.27 -29.23
CA ILE A 61 -49.75 19.39 -30.69
C ILE A 61 -51.17 19.57 -31.23
N GLY A 62 -51.58 20.83 -31.43
CA GLY A 62 -52.92 21.17 -31.91
C GLY A 62 -53.00 22.59 -32.42
N VAL A 63 -53.01 22.72 -33.75
CA VAL A 63 -53.31 23.92 -34.53
C VAL A 63 -54.72 24.42 -34.17
N GLY A 64 -54.87 25.74 -34.11
CA GLY A 64 -55.96 26.44 -33.43
C GLY A 64 -57.38 25.94 -33.68
N LEU A 65 -58.05 25.56 -32.59
CA LEU A 65 -59.49 25.71 -32.38
C LEU A 65 -59.70 26.00 -30.88
N ASN A 66 -60.32 27.15 -30.59
CA ASN A 66 -60.74 27.54 -29.24
C ASN A 66 -61.96 26.70 -28.84
N GLU A 67 -61.76 25.52 -28.26
CA GLU A 67 -62.82 24.86 -27.49
C GLU A 67 -62.28 24.33 -26.16
N VAL A 68 -62.93 24.80 -25.09
CA VAL A 68 -62.68 24.44 -23.70
C VAL A 68 -63.10 22.99 -23.50
N GLY A 69 -62.15 22.10 -23.17
CA GLY A 69 -62.47 20.82 -22.52
C GLY A 69 -61.87 19.53 -23.07
N VAL A 70 -60.94 19.54 -24.02
CA VAL A 70 -60.33 18.28 -24.53
C VAL A 70 -58.85 18.17 -24.14
N GLN A 71 -58.52 17.23 -23.25
CA GLN A 71 -57.13 16.82 -22.97
C GLN A 71 -56.56 16.10 -24.21
N GLY A 72 -55.78 16.82 -25.02
CA GLY A 72 -55.03 16.23 -26.13
C GLY A 72 -53.87 15.32 -25.66
N PRO A 73 -53.33 14.47 -26.55
CA PRO A 73 -52.29 13.51 -26.20
C PRO A 73 -51.00 14.22 -25.76
N TYR A 74 -50.57 13.97 -24.52
CA TYR A 74 -49.30 14.46 -23.99
C TYR A 74 -48.13 13.75 -24.68
N VAL A 75 -47.09 14.49 -25.04
CA VAL A 75 -45.79 13.90 -25.40
C VAL A 75 -45.16 13.37 -24.11
N LEU A 76 -45.03 12.05 -24.00
CA LEU A 76 -44.26 11.37 -22.96
C LEU A 76 -42.81 11.27 -23.42
N THR A 77 -41.92 12.08 -22.85
CA THR A 77 -40.48 11.90 -22.95
C THR A 77 -40.02 10.95 -21.84
N GLN A 78 -39.42 9.80 -22.22
CA GLN A 78 -38.81 8.87 -21.28
C GLN A 78 -37.30 8.84 -21.54
N LYS A 79 -36.51 9.19 -20.52
CA LYS A 79 -35.05 9.00 -20.56
C LYS A 79 -34.75 7.49 -20.50
N ARG A 80 -34.06 6.97 -21.52
CA ARG A 80 -33.43 5.65 -21.45
C ARG A 80 -31.92 5.82 -21.59
N ALA A 81 -31.19 5.40 -20.57
CA ALA A 81 -29.76 5.18 -20.70
C ALA A 81 -29.55 3.94 -21.59
N LEU A 82 -28.73 4.08 -22.63
CA LEU A 82 -28.27 2.92 -23.38
C LEU A 82 -27.22 2.18 -22.54
N GLU A 83 -27.19 0.85 -22.61
CA GLU A 83 -26.14 0.06 -21.98
C GLU A 83 -24.76 0.50 -22.49
N GLY A 84 -23.77 0.47 -21.60
CA GLY A 84 -22.40 0.85 -21.96
C GLY A 84 -21.89 0.02 -23.14
N PHE A 85 -21.19 0.66 -24.07
CA PHE A 85 -20.51 -0.03 -25.17
C PHE A 85 -19.01 0.06 -24.98
N THR A 86 -18.31 -1.05 -25.20
CA THR A 86 -16.84 -1.11 -25.14
C THR A 86 -16.26 -0.75 -26.49
N ILE A 87 -15.44 0.30 -26.56
CA ILE A 87 -14.67 0.62 -27.76
C ILE A 87 -13.39 -0.20 -27.72
N HIS A 88 -13.33 -1.27 -28.51
CA HIS A 88 -12.08 -2.01 -28.73
C HIS A 88 -11.22 -1.28 -29.75
N LYS A 89 -10.05 -0.80 -29.33
CA LYS A 89 -9.01 -0.35 -30.26
C LYS A 89 -8.12 -1.55 -30.57
N SER A 90 -8.17 -2.06 -31.79
CA SER A 90 -7.21 -3.04 -32.27
C SER A 90 -5.82 -2.40 -32.27
N VAL A 91 -4.91 -2.91 -31.45
CA VAL A 91 -3.50 -2.51 -31.48
C VAL A 91 -2.88 -3.23 -32.67
N GLU A 92 -2.71 -2.52 -33.79
CA GLU A 92 -1.92 -3.03 -34.91
C GLU A 92 -0.44 -2.95 -34.56
N THR A 93 0.26 -4.08 -34.67
CA THR A 93 1.72 -4.14 -34.59
C THR A 93 2.31 -3.41 -35.79
N VAL A 94 3.02 -2.31 -35.52
CA VAL A 94 3.74 -1.55 -36.55
C VAL A 94 5.02 -2.29 -36.90
N ALA A 95 5.08 -2.90 -38.08
CA ALA A 95 6.31 -3.43 -38.62
C ALA A 95 7.22 -2.30 -39.11
N LEU A 96 8.50 -2.34 -38.75
CA LEU A 96 9.54 -1.48 -39.31
C LEU A 96 9.67 -1.77 -40.81
N ASN A 97 9.49 -0.75 -41.64
CA ASN A 97 9.96 -0.84 -43.02
C ASN A 97 11.49 -0.66 -43.04
N THR A 98 12.11 -1.04 -44.16
CA THR A 98 13.57 -0.97 -44.39
C THR A 98 14.15 0.46 -44.32
N SER A 99 13.31 1.47 -44.12
CA SER A 99 13.67 2.89 -44.02
C SER A 99 13.65 3.43 -42.58
N GLY A 100 13.29 2.62 -41.58
CA GLY A 100 13.27 3.03 -40.17
C GLY A 100 12.12 3.96 -39.79
N VAL A 101 11.05 4.04 -40.59
CA VAL A 101 9.90 4.93 -40.33
C VAL A 101 8.67 4.10 -39.93
N TYR A 102 8.12 4.39 -38.75
CA TYR A 102 6.88 3.77 -38.25
C TYR A 102 5.67 4.24 -39.07
N LYS A 103 5.06 3.35 -39.84
CA LYS A 103 3.79 3.60 -40.56
C LYS A 103 2.76 2.55 -40.19
N THR A 104 1.52 2.98 -39.90
CA THR A 104 0.42 2.04 -39.61
C THR A 104 -0.09 1.37 -40.89
N SER A 105 -0.71 0.19 -40.81
CA SER A 105 -1.36 -0.46 -41.96
C SER A 105 -2.44 0.44 -42.55
N ALA A 106 -3.17 1.19 -41.72
CA ALA A 106 -4.10 2.22 -42.19
C ALA A 106 -3.41 3.34 -42.99
N GLN A 107 -2.19 3.78 -42.65
CA GLN A 107 -1.43 4.76 -43.44
C GLN A 107 -0.91 4.17 -44.75
N ALA A 108 -0.47 2.91 -44.74
CA ALA A 108 -0.06 2.20 -45.94
C ALA A 108 -1.26 1.94 -46.89
N VAL A 109 -2.42 1.63 -46.32
CA VAL A 109 -3.69 1.45 -47.02
C VAL A 109 -4.23 2.80 -47.51
N GLN A 110 -4.09 3.89 -46.77
CA GLN A 110 -4.51 5.23 -47.21
C GLN A 110 -3.61 5.80 -48.33
N GLU A 111 -2.32 5.48 -48.33
CA GLU A 111 -1.44 5.65 -49.50
C GLU A 111 -1.89 4.77 -50.68
N ASN A 112 -2.33 3.53 -50.41
CA ASN A 112 -2.76 2.57 -51.43
C ASN A 112 -4.23 2.68 -51.89
N GLU A 113 -5.11 3.41 -51.19
CA GLU A 113 -6.57 3.45 -51.41
C GLU A 113 -7.14 4.88 -51.50
N GLY A 114 -6.30 5.92 -51.37
CA GLY A 114 -6.71 7.31 -51.56
C GLY A 114 -7.30 7.64 -52.96
N PRO A 115 -8.09 8.73 -53.07
CA PRO A 115 -8.92 9.08 -54.23
C PRO A 115 -8.12 9.28 -55.53
N GLN A 116 -8.71 8.86 -56.66
CA GLN A 116 -8.04 8.68 -57.94
C GLN A 116 -7.53 9.93 -58.71
N TRP A 117 -7.72 11.17 -58.24
CA TRP A 117 -6.93 12.30 -58.76
C TRP A 117 -5.44 12.19 -58.37
N LEU A 118 -5.13 11.31 -57.40
CA LEU A 118 -3.78 10.84 -57.08
C LEU A 118 -3.34 9.58 -57.87
N LYS A 119 -4.19 8.95 -58.71
CA LYS A 119 -3.91 7.64 -59.34
C LYS A 119 -4.27 7.51 -60.84
N ASN A 120 -4.32 8.62 -61.58
CA ASN A 120 -4.40 8.63 -63.05
C ASN A 120 -3.38 9.65 -63.63
N ILE A 121 -2.07 9.55 -63.36
CA ILE A 121 -1.22 8.60 -64.09
C ILE A 121 -1.78 7.17 -64.04
N VAL A 122 -2.42 6.81 -65.16
CA VAL A 122 -2.76 5.46 -65.64
C VAL A 122 -4.09 4.82 -65.18
N ARG A 123 -4.86 4.54 -66.24
CA ARG A 123 -6.22 4.02 -66.44
C ARG A 123 -6.50 2.61 -65.90
N GLU A 124 -7.74 2.46 -65.42
CA GLU A 124 -8.82 1.45 -65.64
C GLU A 124 -8.60 -0.10 -65.62
N PRO A 125 -9.69 -0.87 -65.31
CA PRO A 125 -9.64 -2.17 -64.64
C PRO A 125 -10.11 -3.36 -65.49
N ALA A 126 -9.80 -4.60 -65.05
CA ALA A 126 -10.60 -5.78 -65.40
C ALA A 126 -10.44 -6.98 -64.44
N ALA A 127 -11.59 -7.62 -64.21
CA ALA A 127 -11.86 -9.04 -63.93
C ALA A 127 -11.80 -9.58 -62.49
N LEU A 128 -12.98 -10.04 -62.07
CA LEU A 128 -13.30 -10.84 -60.89
C LEU A 128 -12.55 -12.18 -60.84
N GLY A 129 -12.14 -12.58 -59.64
CA GLY A 129 -11.88 -13.96 -59.25
C GLY A 129 -12.31 -14.19 -57.80
N LYS A 130 -13.14 -15.21 -57.56
CA LYS A 130 -13.71 -15.56 -56.25
C LYS A 130 -12.62 -15.98 -55.24
N ALA A 131 -12.62 -15.38 -54.06
CA ALA A 131 -11.86 -15.85 -52.91
C ALA A 131 -12.63 -16.95 -52.12
N PRO A 132 -11.94 -17.95 -51.55
CA PRO A 132 -12.56 -19.00 -50.76
C PRO A 132 -12.97 -18.49 -49.37
N ALA A 133 -13.99 -19.15 -48.79
CA ALA A 133 -14.49 -18.85 -47.45
C ALA A 133 -13.40 -19.06 -46.40
N VAL A 134 -12.99 -17.97 -45.75
CA VAL A 134 -12.19 -18.00 -44.52
C VAL A 134 -13.15 -18.27 -43.36
N GLN A 135 -13.00 -19.44 -42.73
CA GLN A 135 -13.62 -19.73 -41.43
C GLN A 135 -13.03 -18.75 -40.41
N GLU A 136 -13.90 -17.96 -39.78
CA GLU A 136 -13.58 -17.20 -38.58
C GLU A 136 -13.30 -18.18 -37.44
N GLU A 137 -12.03 -18.57 -37.25
CA GLU A 137 -11.56 -19.09 -35.98
C GLU A 137 -11.54 -17.95 -34.97
N ARG A 138 -12.65 -17.81 -34.24
CA ARG A 138 -12.69 -17.02 -33.00
C ARG A 138 -11.69 -17.66 -32.02
N PRO A 139 -10.76 -16.90 -31.42
CA PRO A 139 -9.93 -17.44 -30.34
C PRO A 139 -10.84 -17.81 -29.15
N GLN A 140 -10.98 -19.12 -28.91
CA GLN A 140 -11.85 -19.69 -27.87
C GLN A 140 -11.28 -19.63 -26.44
N ASN A 141 -10.24 -18.84 -26.17
CA ASN A 141 -9.57 -18.81 -24.86
C ASN A 141 -9.54 -17.42 -24.20
N MET A 142 -10.65 -16.68 -24.20
CA MET A 142 -10.89 -15.74 -23.09
C MET A 142 -11.57 -16.55 -21.98
N MET A 143 -10.83 -16.89 -20.93
CA MET A 143 -11.46 -17.29 -19.67
C MET A 143 -12.42 -16.17 -19.30
N ALA A 144 -13.72 -16.45 -19.28
CA ALA A 144 -14.69 -15.43 -18.97
C ALA A 144 -14.46 -14.92 -17.54
N ALA A 145 -14.35 -13.60 -17.40
CA ALA A 145 -14.18 -12.93 -16.12
C ALA A 145 -15.14 -13.50 -15.06
N LYS A 146 -14.61 -13.74 -13.87
CA LYS A 146 -15.40 -14.22 -12.73
C LYS A 146 -16.03 -13.01 -12.05
N ARG A 147 -17.32 -13.08 -11.74
CA ARG A 147 -18.04 -12.04 -11.01
C ARG A 147 -18.03 -12.34 -9.52
N VAL A 148 -17.45 -11.47 -8.71
CA VAL A 148 -17.55 -11.49 -7.25
C VAL A 148 -18.70 -10.60 -6.81
N THR A 149 -19.59 -11.06 -5.93
CA THR A 149 -20.66 -10.24 -5.34
C THR A 149 -20.84 -10.53 -3.86
N GLY A 150 -21.06 -9.49 -3.05
CA GLY A 150 -21.26 -9.64 -1.61
C GLY A 150 -21.91 -8.41 -0.98
N PRO A 151 -22.27 -8.46 0.31
CA PRO A 151 -22.83 -7.32 1.02
C PRO A 151 -21.74 -6.30 1.39
N ILE A 152 -22.13 -5.02 1.49
CA ILE A 152 -21.31 -3.91 2.02
C ILE A 152 -21.90 -3.47 3.35
N GLU A 153 -21.05 -3.17 4.33
CA GLU A 153 -21.46 -2.54 5.59
C GLU A 153 -20.60 -1.32 5.89
N LEU A 154 -21.24 -0.26 6.36
CA LEU A 154 -20.57 0.90 6.96
C LEU A 154 -20.57 0.72 8.48
N THR A 155 -19.42 0.83 9.12
CA THR A 155 -19.27 0.63 10.56
C THR A 155 -18.80 1.91 11.27
N GLN A 156 -18.84 1.89 12.62
CA GLN A 156 -18.27 2.92 13.50
C GLN A 156 -18.73 4.37 13.18
N GLY A 157 -20.01 4.55 12.84
CA GLY A 157 -20.60 5.87 12.63
C GLY A 157 -20.45 6.44 11.23
N LEU A 158 -19.86 5.69 10.28
CA LEU A 158 -19.90 6.06 8.87
C LEU A 158 -21.32 5.98 8.31
N ALA A 159 -21.67 6.96 7.48
CA ALA A 159 -22.93 7.00 6.76
C ALA A 159 -22.73 7.56 5.35
N VAL A 160 -23.46 7.00 4.37
CA VAL A 160 -23.54 7.58 3.03
C VAL A 160 -24.59 8.69 3.04
N THR A 161 -24.18 9.89 2.62
CA THR A 161 -25.07 11.03 2.39
C THR A 161 -25.08 11.35 0.89
N ASN A 162 -25.84 12.37 0.47
CA ASN A 162 -25.85 12.82 -0.92
C ASN A 162 -24.50 13.40 -1.39
N GLU A 163 -23.58 13.69 -0.46
CA GLU A 163 -22.23 14.17 -0.77
C GLU A 163 -21.20 13.03 -0.79
N HIS A 164 -21.61 11.79 -0.52
CA HIS A 164 -20.70 10.65 -0.43
C HIS A 164 -20.95 9.65 -1.56
N HIS A 165 -19.90 8.94 -1.96
CA HIS A 165 -20.02 7.77 -2.82
C HIS A 165 -19.11 6.65 -2.35
N ILE A 166 -19.51 5.41 -2.63
CA ILE A 166 -18.68 4.24 -2.36
C ILE A 166 -18.07 3.78 -3.68
N GLU A 167 -16.76 3.68 -3.68
CA GLU A 167 -15.99 3.11 -4.77
C GLU A 167 -15.56 1.67 -4.43
N ILE A 168 -15.65 0.77 -5.41
CA ILE A 168 -15.16 -0.60 -5.33
C ILE A 168 -14.12 -0.80 -6.42
N ARG A 169 -12.93 -1.28 -6.08
CA ARG A 169 -11.88 -1.62 -7.03
C ARG A 169 -11.20 -2.92 -6.65
N ARG A 170 -10.67 -3.67 -7.63
CA ARG A 170 -9.62 -4.65 -7.34
C ARG A 170 -8.28 -3.92 -7.38
N SER A 171 -7.51 -4.07 -6.31
CA SER A 171 -6.11 -3.69 -6.24
C SER A 171 -5.27 -4.96 -6.26
N ASP A 172 -4.36 -5.06 -7.22
CA ASP A 172 -3.39 -6.15 -7.31
C ASP A 172 -1.99 -5.55 -7.37
N GLU A 173 -1.16 -5.92 -6.40
CA GLU A 173 0.19 -5.35 -6.24
C GLU A 173 0.20 -3.81 -6.14
N GLY A 174 -0.83 -3.23 -5.51
CA GLY A 174 -1.00 -1.78 -5.36
C GLY A 174 -1.50 -1.08 -6.61
N VAL A 175 -1.75 -1.82 -7.71
CA VAL A 175 -2.27 -1.28 -8.95
C VAL A 175 -3.77 -1.58 -9.05
N PHE A 176 -4.57 -0.55 -9.30
CA PHE A 176 -5.99 -0.74 -9.59
C PHE A 176 -6.17 -1.42 -10.95
N ARG A 177 -6.90 -2.54 -10.96
CA ARG A 177 -7.10 -3.37 -12.15
C ARG A 177 -8.50 -3.21 -12.71
N GLU A 178 -9.51 -3.62 -11.96
CA GLU A 178 -10.92 -3.56 -12.35
C GLU A 178 -11.73 -2.68 -11.38
N MET A 179 -12.78 -2.05 -11.90
CA MET A 179 -13.72 -1.26 -11.13
C MET A 179 -15.01 -2.06 -10.90
N GLY A 180 -15.46 -2.10 -9.65
CA GLY A 180 -16.73 -2.69 -9.26
C GLY A 180 -17.90 -1.72 -9.35
N GLN A 181 -19.07 -2.24 -9.01
CA GLN A 181 -20.33 -1.51 -8.90
C GLN A 181 -20.90 -1.68 -7.48
N VAL A 182 -21.57 -0.64 -7.00
CA VAL A 182 -22.27 -0.63 -5.71
C VAL A 182 -23.75 -0.40 -5.94
N ASP A 183 -24.57 -1.27 -5.37
CA ASP A 183 -26.02 -1.08 -5.25
C ASP A 183 -26.32 -0.67 -3.80
N LEU A 184 -26.42 0.63 -3.56
CA LEU A 184 -26.71 1.20 -2.23
C LEU A 184 -28.10 0.78 -1.72
N MET A 185 -29.06 0.53 -2.61
CA MET A 185 -30.42 0.13 -2.22
C MET A 185 -30.44 -1.31 -1.69
N LYS A 186 -29.60 -2.18 -2.27
CA LYS A 186 -29.42 -3.57 -1.81
C LYS A 186 -28.33 -3.73 -0.76
N GLY A 187 -27.50 -2.71 -0.56
CA GLY A 187 -26.31 -2.79 0.30
C GLY A 187 -25.31 -3.84 -0.20
N SER A 188 -25.08 -3.92 -1.51
CA SER A 188 -24.25 -4.95 -2.13
C SER A 188 -23.24 -4.40 -3.14
N TYR A 189 -22.10 -5.08 -3.29
CA TYR A 189 -21.14 -4.83 -4.36
C TYR A 189 -21.14 -5.95 -5.40
N SER A 190 -20.65 -5.63 -6.60
CA SER A 190 -20.27 -6.62 -7.60
C SER A 190 -19.06 -6.15 -8.41
N ILE A 191 -18.12 -7.03 -8.68
CA ILE A 191 -16.94 -6.75 -9.50
C ILE A 191 -16.62 -7.94 -10.40
N ASP A 192 -16.32 -7.67 -11.67
CA ASP A 192 -15.83 -8.67 -12.60
C ASP A 192 -14.29 -8.67 -12.53
N ILE A 193 -13.70 -9.82 -12.20
CA ILE A 193 -12.26 -10.01 -12.03
C ILE A 193 -11.74 -10.98 -13.08
N ASP A 194 -10.61 -10.62 -13.69
CA ASP A 194 -9.92 -11.50 -14.63
C ASP A 194 -9.09 -12.55 -13.88
N GLU A 195 -8.50 -12.15 -12.75
CA GLU A 195 -7.64 -12.99 -11.92
C GLU A 195 -8.09 -12.95 -10.45
N ALA A 196 -7.96 -14.09 -9.77
CA ALA A 196 -8.29 -14.23 -8.35
C ALA A 196 -7.12 -13.82 -7.42
N THR A 197 -6.38 -12.78 -7.81
CA THR A 197 -5.20 -12.26 -7.10
C THR A 197 -5.43 -10.83 -6.60
N GLY A 198 -4.74 -10.45 -5.52
CA GLY A 198 -4.90 -9.11 -4.92
C GLY A 198 -6.09 -9.02 -3.96
N ALA A 199 -6.68 -7.83 -3.85
CA ALA A 199 -7.78 -7.54 -2.93
C ALA A 199 -8.86 -6.68 -3.58
N ILE A 200 -10.11 -6.90 -3.20
CA ILE A 200 -11.22 -5.97 -3.45
C ILE A 200 -11.18 -4.92 -2.34
N VAL A 201 -11.04 -3.66 -2.71
CA VAL A 201 -11.01 -2.51 -1.81
C VAL A 201 -12.30 -1.70 -2.01
N ALA A 202 -12.95 -1.35 -0.91
CA ALA A 202 -14.06 -0.41 -0.86
C ALA A 202 -13.62 0.88 -0.16
N ARG A 203 -13.90 2.03 -0.77
CA ARG A 203 -13.64 3.35 -0.17
C ARG A 203 -14.91 4.17 -0.12
N LEU A 204 -15.19 4.76 1.04
CA LEU A 204 -16.19 5.81 1.19
C LEU A 204 -15.50 7.15 0.95
N LEU A 205 -15.92 7.87 -0.07
CA LEU A 205 -15.32 9.13 -0.51
C LEU A 205 -16.33 10.27 -0.34
N ASP A 206 -15.85 11.44 0.07
CA ASP A 206 -16.65 12.67 0.04
C ASP A 206 -16.68 13.31 -1.37
N LYS A 207 -17.37 14.45 -1.50
CA LYS A 207 -17.50 15.19 -2.77
C LYS A 207 -16.17 15.76 -3.29
N SER A 208 -15.19 15.94 -2.41
CA SER A 208 -13.83 16.37 -2.73
C SER A 208 -12.91 15.20 -3.10
N GLY A 209 -13.37 13.95 -2.92
CA GLY A 209 -12.56 12.76 -3.13
C GLY A 209 -11.71 12.37 -1.91
N ILE A 210 -11.96 12.94 -0.73
CA ILE A 210 -11.30 12.54 0.52
C ILE A 210 -11.89 11.21 0.98
N VAL A 211 -11.02 10.26 1.30
CA VAL A 211 -11.41 8.94 1.82
C VAL A 211 -11.81 9.08 3.29
N LEU A 212 -13.10 8.90 3.58
CA LEU A 212 -13.67 8.90 4.93
C LEU A 212 -13.57 7.53 5.61
N GLY A 213 -13.48 6.47 4.81
CA GLY A 213 -13.39 5.09 5.30
C GLY A 213 -12.96 4.12 4.22
N GLU A 214 -12.35 3.02 4.64
CA GLU A 214 -11.87 1.97 3.75
C GLU A 214 -12.14 0.58 4.33
N GLY A 215 -12.41 -0.37 3.44
CA GLY A 215 -12.49 -1.80 3.74
C GLY A 215 -11.81 -2.59 2.64
N SER A 216 -11.24 -3.75 2.95
CA SER A 216 -10.68 -4.63 1.91
C SER A 216 -10.87 -6.11 2.20
N ILE A 217 -11.04 -6.89 1.14
CA ILE A 217 -11.09 -8.36 1.17
C ILE A 217 -10.05 -8.90 0.20
N ARG A 218 -9.13 -9.72 0.70
CA ARG A 218 -8.18 -10.44 -0.15
C ARG A 218 -8.89 -11.53 -0.96
N LEU A 219 -8.61 -11.58 -2.26
CA LEU A 219 -9.21 -12.58 -3.16
C LEU A 219 -8.74 -14.01 -2.86
N SER A 220 -7.55 -14.17 -2.27
CA SER A 220 -7.03 -15.45 -1.80
C SER A 220 -7.90 -16.11 -0.72
N LYS A 221 -8.73 -15.34 -0.01
CA LYS A 221 -9.68 -15.86 1.01
C LYS A 221 -11.00 -16.34 0.40
N LEU A 222 -11.25 -16.03 -0.86
CA LEU A 222 -12.47 -16.47 -1.52
C LEU A 222 -12.31 -17.92 -1.93
N GLN A 223 -13.31 -18.75 -1.59
CA GLN A 223 -13.43 -20.07 -2.19
C GLN A 223 -13.87 -19.88 -3.65
N VAL A 224 -12.88 -19.80 -4.54
CA VAL A 224 -13.12 -19.67 -5.97
C VAL A 224 -13.52 -21.04 -6.52
N GLY A 225 -14.83 -21.31 -6.55
CA GLY A 225 -15.37 -22.48 -7.25
C GLY A 225 -15.17 -22.39 -8.77
N GLU A 226 -15.56 -23.45 -9.48
CA GLU A 226 -15.53 -23.49 -10.95
C GLU A 226 -16.57 -22.56 -11.61
N GLY A 227 -17.53 -22.06 -10.82
CA GLY A 227 -18.56 -21.15 -11.30
C GLY A 227 -18.03 -19.75 -11.64
N ARG A 228 -18.70 -19.09 -12.59
CA ARG A 228 -18.45 -17.67 -12.92
C ARG A 228 -18.87 -16.71 -11.82
N LEU A 229 -19.87 -17.07 -11.01
CA LEU A 229 -20.35 -16.25 -9.90
C LEU A 229 -19.71 -16.73 -8.60
N ILE A 230 -19.02 -15.82 -7.92
CA ILE A 230 -18.39 -16.01 -6.61
C ILE A 230 -19.17 -15.15 -5.62
N TYR A 231 -19.70 -15.77 -4.57
CA TYR A 231 -20.27 -15.04 -3.45
C TYR A 231 -19.12 -14.61 -2.53
N GLY A 232 -18.78 -13.32 -2.57
CA GLY A 232 -17.79 -12.69 -1.72
C GLY A 232 -18.34 -12.44 -0.31
N PRO A 233 -17.45 -12.33 0.70
CA PRO A 233 -17.85 -12.03 2.06
C PRO A 233 -18.29 -10.57 2.17
N ARG A 234 -18.79 -10.25 3.36
CA ARG A 234 -19.15 -8.89 3.75
C ARG A 234 -17.91 -7.99 3.67
N LEU A 235 -18.04 -6.89 2.94
CA LEU A 235 -17.01 -5.86 2.83
C LEU A 235 -17.36 -4.75 3.82
N GLU A 236 -16.66 -4.75 4.95
CA GLU A 236 -16.84 -3.79 6.02
C GLU A 236 -15.97 -2.56 5.75
N ILE A 237 -16.61 -1.41 5.54
CA ILE A 237 -15.97 -0.10 5.46
C ILE A 237 -16.05 0.51 6.86
N SER A 238 -14.91 0.57 7.53
CA SER A 238 -14.76 1.34 8.76
C SER A 238 -14.23 2.73 8.42
N PRO A 239 -14.33 3.71 9.33
CA PRO A 239 -13.44 4.86 9.29
C PRO A 239 -12.03 4.32 9.08
N SER A 240 -11.19 5.12 8.45
CA SER A 240 -9.77 4.82 8.39
C SER A 240 -9.11 5.56 9.55
N PRO A 241 -9.28 5.17 10.84
CA PRO A 241 -8.42 5.73 11.86
C PRO A 241 -7.03 5.22 11.50
N THR A 242 -6.22 6.14 11.03
CA THR A 242 -4.93 5.87 10.43
C THR A 242 -4.00 5.18 11.42
N TRP A 243 -4.18 5.49 12.71
CA TRP A 243 -3.32 5.00 13.77
C TRP A 243 -4.03 5.13 15.13
N THR A 244 -4.20 4.00 15.84
CA THR A 244 -4.82 3.96 17.19
C THR A 244 -4.09 2.99 18.09
N GLY A 245 -3.93 3.34 19.37
CA GLY A 245 -3.41 2.41 20.35
C GLY A 245 -3.76 2.75 21.77
N LYS A 246 -3.18 1.97 22.67
CA LYS A 246 -3.42 2.06 24.10
C LYS A 246 -2.12 2.07 24.88
N VAL A 247 -1.98 3.07 25.74
CA VAL A 247 -0.96 3.14 26.77
C VAL A 247 -1.55 2.67 28.08
N SER A 248 -0.85 1.80 28.78
CA SER A 248 -1.25 1.33 30.10
C SER A 248 -0.07 1.22 31.04
N TYR A 249 -0.30 1.41 32.34
CA TYR A 249 0.65 0.98 33.34
C TYR A 249 0.65 -0.54 33.46
N TYR A 250 1.83 -1.12 33.59
CA TYR A 250 1.98 -2.52 33.88
C TYR A 250 1.60 -2.80 35.34
N TYR A 251 0.39 -3.33 35.53
CA TYR A 251 -0.03 -3.94 36.79
C TYR A 251 -0.74 -5.26 36.49
N PRO A 252 -0.20 -6.40 36.92
CA PRO A 252 -0.81 -7.71 36.68
C PRO A 252 -2.26 -7.84 37.16
N ASN A 253 -2.72 -6.99 38.10
CA ASN A 253 -4.01 -7.14 38.79
C ASN A 253 -4.82 -5.85 39.04
N THR A 254 -4.43 -4.68 38.50
CA THR A 254 -5.21 -3.43 38.74
C THR A 254 -5.49 -2.66 37.46
N LYS A 255 -6.78 -2.44 37.17
CA LYS A 255 -7.29 -1.57 36.08
C LYS A 255 -7.08 -0.07 36.36
N LYS A 256 -5.99 0.35 37.00
CA LYS A 256 -5.71 1.78 37.19
C LYS A 256 -5.19 2.35 35.88
N THR A 257 -6.07 3.07 35.19
CA THR A 257 -5.76 3.91 34.03
C THR A 257 -5.40 5.29 34.58
N ALA A 258 -4.14 5.52 34.89
CA ALA A 258 -3.60 6.83 34.53
C ALA A 258 -2.72 6.54 33.32
N ALA A 259 -2.90 7.32 32.27
CA ALA A 259 -2.06 7.21 31.10
C ALA A 259 -1.04 8.34 31.22
N PRO A 260 0.15 8.23 30.60
CA PRO A 260 1.04 9.37 30.54
C PRO A 260 0.29 10.52 29.87
N PRO A 261 0.58 11.79 30.18
CA PRO A 261 -0.13 12.91 29.56
C PRO A 261 0.04 12.94 28.04
N TYR A 262 1.18 12.46 27.54
CA TYR A 262 1.50 12.37 26.12
C TYR A 262 2.34 11.14 25.79
N VAL A 263 2.35 10.79 24.51
CA VAL A 263 3.39 9.95 23.89
C VAL A 263 4.06 10.74 22.77
N THR A 264 5.30 10.41 22.45
CA THR A 264 6.00 10.98 21.30
C THR A 264 6.15 9.98 20.17
N THR A 265 6.07 10.47 18.94
CA THR A 265 6.25 9.71 17.68
C THR A 265 7.15 10.50 16.72
N PHE A 266 7.63 9.85 15.66
CA PHE A 266 8.49 10.46 14.63
C PHE A 266 9.71 11.16 15.21
N GLY A 267 10.56 10.42 15.93
CA GLY A 267 11.77 10.99 16.54
C GLY A 267 11.51 12.17 17.49
N GLY A 268 10.37 12.17 18.20
CA GLY A 268 10.02 13.22 19.17
C GLY A 268 9.31 14.44 18.58
N GLN A 269 9.15 14.51 17.25
CA GLN A 269 8.59 15.70 16.58
C GLN A 269 7.08 15.85 16.79
N ASN A 270 6.38 14.76 17.10
CA ASN A 270 4.94 14.78 17.30
C ASN A 270 4.58 14.25 18.69
N GLN A 271 3.90 15.09 19.47
CA GLN A 271 3.35 14.77 20.78
C GLN A 271 1.86 14.50 20.69
N VAL A 272 1.45 13.30 21.09
CA VAL A 272 0.06 12.86 21.05
C VAL A 272 -0.47 12.80 22.46
N VAL A 273 -1.53 13.56 22.73
CA VAL A 273 -2.19 13.56 24.03
C VAL A 273 -2.89 12.22 24.26
N VAL A 274 -2.66 11.62 25.43
CA VAL A 274 -3.35 10.38 25.79
C VAL A 274 -4.65 10.71 26.53
N ASN A 275 -5.75 10.09 26.11
CA ASN A 275 -7.03 10.32 26.77
C ASN A 275 -7.10 9.61 28.13
N GLN A 276 -8.15 9.89 28.91
CA GLN A 276 -8.34 9.30 30.25
C GLN A 276 -8.44 7.76 30.26
N LYS A 277 -8.73 7.13 29.12
CA LYS A 277 -8.79 5.67 28.96
C LYS A 277 -7.46 5.05 28.54
N GLY A 278 -6.42 5.87 28.36
CA GLY A 278 -5.14 5.43 27.82
C GLY A 278 -5.11 5.33 26.30
N GLU A 279 -6.14 5.78 25.59
CA GLU A 279 -6.21 5.66 24.14
C GLU A 279 -5.48 6.85 23.48
N ILE A 280 -4.76 6.54 22.41
CA ILE A 280 -4.09 7.50 21.53
C ILE A 280 -4.54 7.27 20.11
N SER A 281 -4.65 8.36 19.35
CA SER A 281 -4.95 8.32 17.93
C SER A 281 -4.17 9.39 17.19
N LEU A 282 -3.68 9.04 16.00
CA LEU A 282 -3.04 9.94 15.07
C LEU A 282 -3.81 9.89 13.76
N ASP A 283 -4.27 11.07 13.34
CA ASP A 283 -4.90 11.27 12.05
C ASP A 283 -3.83 11.37 10.94
N ASN A 284 -4.24 11.15 9.69
CA ASN A 284 -3.43 11.31 8.48
C ASN A 284 -2.20 10.40 8.34
N VAL A 285 -2.01 9.36 9.17
CA VAL A 285 -0.89 8.41 9.03
C VAL A 285 -1.24 7.23 8.11
N SER A 286 -0.56 7.05 6.99
CA SER A 286 -0.86 5.94 6.08
C SER A 286 -0.72 4.57 6.74
N LYS A 287 -1.59 3.63 6.37
CA LYS A 287 -1.48 2.21 6.73
C LYS A 287 -0.09 1.68 6.40
N ASN A 288 0.42 0.75 7.22
CA ASN A 288 1.77 0.16 7.12
C ASN A 288 2.93 1.14 7.32
N SER A 289 2.67 2.39 7.69
CA SER A 289 3.71 3.26 8.22
C SER A 289 4.26 2.70 9.52
N THR A 290 5.56 2.82 9.75
CA THR A 290 6.19 2.42 11.01
C THR A 290 6.86 3.59 11.71
N THR A 291 6.74 3.65 13.04
CA THR A 291 7.36 4.69 13.89
C THR A 291 7.78 4.08 15.24
N ILE A 292 8.64 4.77 15.98
CA ILE A 292 8.95 4.43 17.37
C ILE A 292 8.08 5.30 18.27
N VAL A 293 7.17 4.66 19.00
CA VAL A 293 6.38 5.32 20.04
C VAL A 293 7.14 5.29 21.34
N ARG A 294 7.24 6.44 22.00
CA ARG A 294 7.81 6.56 23.34
C ARG A 294 6.76 7.09 24.30
N ALA A 295 6.67 6.45 25.46
CA ALA A 295 5.74 6.80 26.52
C ALA A 295 6.53 7.07 27.81
N GLU A 296 6.22 8.19 28.46
CA GLU A 296 6.92 8.64 29.67
C GLU A 296 5.91 9.09 30.73
N ALA A 297 6.10 8.64 31.96
CA ALA A 297 5.32 9.06 33.12
C ALA A 297 6.20 9.11 34.38
N GLU A 298 5.83 9.99 35.31
CA GLU A 298 6.45 10.06 36.65
C GLU A 298 6.32 8.72 37.39
N ASP A 299 7.38 8.30 38.08
CA ASP A 299 7.51 7.00 38.78
C ASP A 299 7.54 5.74 37.89
N TYR A 300 7.49 5.89 36.56
CA TYR A 300 7.65 4.79 35.60
C TYR A 300 8.93 4.95 34.79
N MET A 301 9.48 3.82 34.35
CA MET A 301 10.59 3.79 33.41
C MET A 301 10.03 4.13 32.02
N PRO A 302 10.69 5.01 31.23
CA PRO A 302 10.30 5.28 29.86
C PRO A 302 10.15 3.99 29.06
N ALA A 303 9.13 3.89 28.22
CA ALA A 303 8.89 2.72 27.39
C ALA A 303 8.88 3.09 25.91
N SER A 304 9.45 2.23 25.07
CA SER A 304 9.47 2.40 23.61
C SER A 304 8.90 1.16 22.90
N LYS A 305 8.30 1.36 21.72
CA LYS A 305 7.84 0.24 20.87
C LYS A 305 7.88 0.64 19.39
N ILE A 306 8.45 -0.23 18.55
CA ILE A 306 8.30 -0.12 17.09
C ILE A 306 6.88 -0.54 16.73
N MET A 307 6.26 0.27 15.90
CA MET A 307 4.83 0.31 15.79
C MET A 307 4.41 0.37 14.33
N VAL A 308 3.36 -0.36 13.95
CA VAL A 308 2.88 -0.42 12.56
C VAL A 308 1.45 0.12 12.47
N ALA A 309 1.24 1.12 11.62
CA ALA A 309 -0.05 1.76 11.38
C ALA A 309 -1.03 0.81 10.67
N GLY A 310 -2.32 0.92 11.01
CA GLY A 310 -3.38 0.07 10.46
C GLY A 310 -3.66 -1.24 11.23
N GLU A 311 -2.95 -1.49 12.34
CA GLU A 311 -3.34 -2.52 13.31
C GLU A 311 -4.59 -2.07 14.09
N LYS A 312 -5.48 -3.01 14.45
CA LYS A 312 -6.74 -2.69 15.16
C LYS A 312 -6.54 -1.91 16.47
N SER A 313 -5.44 -2.16 17.17
CA SER A 313 -4.94 -1.36 18.30
C SER A 313 -3.62 -1.96 18.75
N PHE A 314 -2.60 -1.15 18.94
CA PHE A 314 -1.39 -1.57 19.63
C PHE A 314 -1.48 -1.31 21.14
N GLY A 315 -0.60 -1.95 21.90
CA GLY A 315 -0.42 -1.72 23.33
C GLY A 315 1.03 -1.38 23.64
N ILE A 316 1.23 -0.34 24.45
CA ILE A 316 2.50 -0.01 25.12
C ILE A 316 2.28 0.00 26.63
N SER A 317 3.12 -0.76 27.34
CA SER A 317 3.05 -0.88 28.79
C SER A 317 4.23 -0.14 29.43
N MET A 318 3.95 0.73 30.39
CA MET A 318 4.98 1.39 31.19
C MET A 318 5.14 0.69 32.53
N PHE A 319 6.38 0.51 32.97
CA PHE A 319 6.71 -0.28 34.15
C PHE A 319 7.14 0.61 35.31
N PRO A 320 6.64 0.38 36.54
CA PRO A 320 7.07 1.17 37.68
C PRO A 320 8.58 1.08 37.88
N ASN A 321 9.24 2.19 38.22
CA ASN A 321 10.68 2.21 38.48
C ASN A 321 11.07 1.19 39.56
N SER A 322 10.28 1.06 40.62
CA SER A 322 10.51 0.08 41.69
C SER A 322 10.50 -1.37 41.21
N MET A 323 9.67 -1.69 40.20
CA MET A 323 9.62 -3.02 39.61
C MET A 323 10.86 -3.30 38.76
N MET A 324 11.29 -2.34 37.95
CA MET A 324 12.47 -2.49 37.10
C MET A 324 13.76 -2.54 37.93
N GLU A 325 13.87 -1.76 39.00
CA GLU A 325 14.99 -1.84 39.94
C GLU A 325 15.02 -3.19 40.71
N ALA A 326 13.86 -3.73 41.08
CA ALA A 326 13.77 -5.07 41.66
C ALA A 326 14.24 -6.15 40.66
N LEU A 327 13.84 -6.06 39.39
CA LEU A 327 14.32 -6.95 38.33
C LEU A 327 15.85 -6.87 38.21
N LYS A 328 16.41 -5.66 38.05
CA LYS A 328 17.87 -5.45 37.96
C LYS A 328 18.61 -6.02 39.17
N THR A 329 18.06 -5.88 40.37
CA THR A 329 18.64 -6.44 41.61
C THR A 329 18.68 -7.97 41.57
N ILE A 330 17.54 -8.61 41.25
CA ILE A 330 17.45 -10.08 41.14
C ILE A 330 18.44 -10.60 40.10
N VAL A 331 18.54 -9.94 38.95
CA VAL A 331 19.45 -10.34 37.86
C VAL A 331 20.91 -10.14 38.23
N ALA A 332 21.25 -9.03 38.90
CA ALA A 332 22.61 -8.79 39.40
C ALA A 332 23.04 -9.89 40.37
N ASP A 333 22.18 -10.25 41.33
CA ASP A 333 22.45 -11.30 42.30
C ASP A 333 22.63 -12.67 41.62
N GLN A 334 21.75 -13.02 40.66
CA GLN A 334 21.84 -14.27 39.92
C GLN A 334 23.10 -14.38 39.06
N LYS A 335 23.56 -13.28 38.48
CA LYS A 335 24.77 -13.23 37.64
C LYS A 335 26.05 -12.93 38.43
N ASN A 336 25.99 -12.77 39.76
CA ASN A 336 27.09 -12.29 40.61
C ASN A 336 27.71 -10.98 40.08
N MET A 337 26.88 -10.08 39.56
CA MET A 337 27.30 -8.77 39.04
C MET A 337 27.07 -7.69 40.09
N VAL A 338 27.86 -6.61 40.01
CA VAL A 338 27.64 -5.44 40.86
C VAL A 338 26.42 -4.69 40.34
N HIS A 339 25.39 -4.54 41.17
CA HIS A 339 24.13 -3.87 40.82
C HIS A 339 24.32 -2.47 40.21
N SER A 340 25.33 -1.72 40.65
CA SER A 340 25.63 -0.39 40.11
C SER A 340 25.94 -0.37 38.61
N ARG A 341 26.30 -1.51 38.00
CA ARG A 341 26.48 -1.62 36.55
C ARG A 341 25.17 -1.59 35.78
N LEU A 342 24.06 -1.96 36.42
CA LEU A 342 22.74 -2.05 35.81
C LEU A 342 21.87 -0.81 36.07
N LYS A 343 22.40 0.21 36.75
CA LYS A 343 21.61 1.37 37.17
C LYS A 343 20.92 2.04 35.98
N ASP A 344 21.67 2.30 34.92
CA ASP A 344 21.18 2.95 33.70
C ASP A 344 20.99 1.96 32.53
N SER A 345 21.01 0.65 32.83
CA SER A 345 20.87 -0.38 31.80
C SER A 345 19.48 -0.35 31.18
N SER A 346 19.42 -0.57 29.88
CA SER A 346 18.19 -0.80 29.14
C SER A 346 17.56 -2.16 29.53
N ILE A 347 16.26 -2.28 29.28
CA ILE A 347 15.52 -3.53 29.42
C ILE A 347 14.73 -3.77 28.14
N VAL A 348 14.81 -4.97 27.58
CA VAL A 348 13.80 -5.44 26.63
C VAL A 348 12.82 -6.29 27.40
N TRP A 349 11.53 -5.99 27.30
CA TRP A 349 10.47 -6.77 27.94
C TRP A 349 9.48 -7.27 26.90
N GLY A 350 9.15 -8.57 26.93
CA GLY A 350 8.25 -9.15 25.95
C GLY A 350 7.46 -10.34 26.45
N THR A 351 6.37 -10.64 25.74
CA THR A 351 5.59 -11.87 25.89
C THR A 351 5.57 -12.65 24.59
N ALA A 352 5.88 -13.95 24.64
CA ALA A 352 5.66 -14.86 23.52
C ALA A 352 4.21 -15.35 23.52
N THR A 353 3.47 -15.08 22.42
CA THR A 353 2.06 -15.43 22.30
C THR A 353 1.72 -16.16 21.00
N LEU A 354 0.76 -17.09 21.07
CA LEU A 354 0.14 -17.73 19.92
C LEU A 354 -1.35 -17.37 19.92
N ASP A 355 -1.80 -16.70 18.86
CA ASP A 355 -3.17 -16.21 18.73
C ASP A 355 -3.63 -15.40 19.96
N GLY A 356 -2.73 -14.57 20.49
CA GLY A 356 -2.95 -13.68 21.64
C GLY A 356 -2.89 -14.37 23.02
N LYS A 357 -2.61 -15.67 23.08
CA LYS A 357 -2.44 -16.40 24.35
C LYS A 357 -0.97 -16.62 24.66
N PRO A 358 -0.52 -16.38 25.92
CA PRO A 358 0.85 -16.69 26.32
C PRO A 358 1.21 -18.16 26.06
N LEU A 359 2.46 -18.39 25.63
CA LEU A 359 2.93 -19.71 25.25
C LEU A 359 4.20 -20.10 26.02
N SER A 360 4.20 -21.32 26.57
CA SER A 360 5.35 -21.93 27.23
C SER A 360 6.28 -22.66 26.26
N GLY A 361 7.56 -22.77 26.61
CA GLY A 361 8.57 -23.52 25.87
C GLY A 361 9.13 -22.76 24.66
N VAL A 362 9.00 -21.43 24.65
CA VAL A 362 9.58 -20.54 23.64
C VAL A 362 10.92 -20.03 24.14
N THR A 363 11.97 -20.19 23.33
CA THR A 363 13.29 -19.61 23.57
C THR A 363 13.39 -18.34 22.74
N VAL A 364 13.91 -17.25 23.32
CA VAL A 364 14.14 -15.98 22.62
C VAL A 364 15.62 -15.66 22.63
N ILE A 365 16.13 -15.28 21.46
CA ILE A 365 17.52 -14.86 21.24
C ILE A 365 17.53 -13.48 20.58
N SER A 366 18.56 -12.69 20.85
CA SER A 366 18.85 -11.50 20.05
C SER A 366 19.80 -11.90 18.92
N GLU A 367 19.39 -11.71 17.67
CA GLU A 367 20.21 -12.01 16.48
C GLU A 367 21.36 -10.99 16.34
N THR A 368 21.13 -9.76 16.80
CA THR A 368 22.10 -8.66 16.79
C THR A 368 23.10 -8.74 17.94
N ASP A 369 22.72 -9.35 19.07
CA ASP A 369 23.62 -9.64 20.20
C ASP A 369 23.39 -11.07 20.72
N PRO A 370 24.05 -12.07 20.09
CA PRO A 370 23.89 -13.48 20.48
C PRO A 370 24.43 -13.81 21.88
N GLU A 371 25.25 -12.93 22.49
CA GLU A 371 25.79 -13.13 23.83
C GLU A 371 24.76 -12.73 24.90
N ALA A 372 23.83 -11.82 24.57
CA ALA A 372 22.73 -11.45 25.42
C ALA A 372 21.80 -12.64 25.68
N LYS A 373 21.62 -12.97 26.96
CA LYS A 373 20.75 -14.08 27.39
C LYS A 373 19.41 -13.58 27.87
N ALA A 374 18.35 -14.12 27.28
CA ALA A 374 16.99 -13.93 27.76
C ALA A 374 16.83 -14.47 29.19
N ILE A 375 16.02 -13.78 29.96
CA ILE A 375 15.63 -14.09 31.33
C ILE A 375 14.16 -14.45 31.30
N TYR A 376 13.80 -15.62 31.82
CA TYR A 376 12.43 -16.11 31.81
C TYR A 376 11.80 -16.05 33.20
N PHE A 377 10.48 -15.93 33.20
CA PHE A 377 9.71 -15.75 34.43
C PHE A 377 8.91 -17.02 34.73
N ASN A 378 8.79 -17.36 36.01
CA ASN A 378 7.91 -18.44 36.46
C ASN A 378 6.43 -18.00 36.49
N GLU A 379 5.54 -18.89 36.96
CA GLU A 379 4.09 -18.63 37.01
C GLU A 379 3.70 -17.48 37.96
N PHE A 380 4.59 -17.11 38.88
CA PHE A 380 4.42 -15.98 39.80
C PHE A 380 5.03 -14.68 39.27
N LEU A 381 5.44 -14.65 37.99
CA LEU A 381 6.07 -13.49 37.33
C LEU A 381 7.40 -13.09 37.98
N ILE A 382 8.13 -14.06 38.56
CA ILE A 382 9.45 -13.85 39.16
C ILE A 382 10.51 -14.41 38.21
N PRO A 383 11.61 -13.68 37.93
CA PRO A 383 12.74 -14.20 37.15
C PRO A 383 13.30 -15.48 37.77
N ASP A 384 13.39 -16.55 36.99
CA ASP A 384 13.93 -17.84 37.44
C ASP A 384 15.13 -18.26 36.56
N PRO A 385 16.35 -18.32 37.13
CA PRO A 385 17.56 -18.62 36.36
C PRO A 385 17.63 -20.08 35.91
N LYS A 386 16.73 -20.95 36.40
CA LYS A 386 16.64 -22.35 35.98
C LYS A 386 15.83 -22.52 34.69
N LEU A 387 15.05 -21.52 34.30
CA LEU A 387 14.28 -21.55 33.08
C LEU A 387 15.16 -21.21 31.88
N THR A 388 15.08 -22.03 30.84
CA THR A 388 15.78 -21.84 29.56
C THR A 388 14.82 -21.45 28.43
N SER A 389 13.52 -21.43 28.71
CA SER A 389 12.44 -21.03 27.80
C SER A 389 11.26 -20.51 28.63
N THR A 390 10.30 -19.88 27.97
CA THR A 390 9.12 -19.27 28.62
C THR A 390 8.30 -20.29 29.43
N SER A 391 7.75 -19.86 30.57
CA SER A 391 6.75 -20.63 31.32
C SER A 391 5.33 -20.42 30.78
N SER A 392 4.30 -20.82 31.53
CA SER A 392 2.89 -20.54 31.22
C SER A 392 2.56 -19.03 31.13
N SER A 393 3.41 -18.17 31.70
CA SER A 393 3.30 -16.71 31.55
C SER A 393 3.69 -16.18 30.18
N GLY A 394 4.46 -16.94 29.38
CA GLY A 394 5.03 -16.49 28.11
C GLY A 394 6.08 -15.37 28.22
N LEU A 395 6.42 -14.91 29.43
CA LEU A 395 7.25 -13.73 29.62
C LEU A 395 8.74 -14.02 29.48
N TYR A 396 9.44 -13.04 28.92
CA TYR A 396 10.89 -12.97 28.90
C TYR A 396 11.37 -11.52 28.98
N ALA A 397 12.63 -11.35 29.34
CA ALA A 397 13.30 -10.05 29.30
C ALA A 397 14.78 -10.19 28.93
N PHE A 398 15.35 -9.14 28.35
CA PHE A 398 16.80 -8.92 28.30
C PHE A 398 17.11 -7.74 29.20
N VAL A 399 18.17 -7.85 30.01
CA VAL A 399 18.65 -6.76 30.86
C VAL A 399 20.07 -6.47 30.43
N ASP A 400 20.39 -5.19 30.24
CA ASP A 400 21.70 -4.71 29.77
C ASP A 400 21.97 -5.05 28.29
N LEU A 401 20.94 -4.91 27.45
CA LEU A 401 21.11 -5.04 25.99
C LEU A 401 21.65 -3.71 25.44
N GLY A 402 22.65 -3.75 24.55
CA GLY A 402 23.25 -2.53 24.00
C GLY A 402 22.21 -1.59 23.35
N GLU A 403 22.48 -0.28 23.34
CA GLU A 403 21.59 0.68 22.66
C GLU A 403 21.53 0.44 21.15
N GLY A 404 20.40 0.80 20.54
CA GLY A 404 20.15 0.73 19.10
C GLY A 404 19.15 -0.36 18.70
N PHE A 405 19.21 -0.73 17.42
CA PHE A 405 18.29 -1.69 16.81
C PHE A 405 18.63 -3.13 17.21
N HIS A 406 17.63 -3.89 17.66
CA HIS A 406 17.78 -5.34 17.88
C HIS A 406 16.72 -6.16 17.20
N ALA A 407 17.17 -7.25 16.57
CA ALA A 407 16.32 -8.27 15.97
C ALA A 407 16.17 -9.43 16.96
N LEU A 408 14.96 -9.64 17.47
CA LEU A 408 14.66 -10.74 18.40
C LEU A 408 14.05 -11.90 17.63
N LEU A 409 14.64 -13.09 17.77
CA LEU A 409 14.12 -14.33 17.19
C LEU A 409 13.59 -15.24 18.30
N ALA A 410 12.40 -15.78 18.10
CA ALA A 410 11.82 -16.80 18.95
C ALA A 410 11.78 -18.16 18.25
N GLN A 411 12.13 -19.19 19.01
CA GLN A 411 12.12 -20.59 18.59
C GLN A 411 11.33 -21.43 19.58
N ARG A 412 10.75 -22.53 19.10
CA ARG A 412 10.12 -23.55 19.93
C ARG A 412 10.71 -24.90 19.57
N GLY A 413 11.59 -25.41 20.44
CA GLY A 413 12.54 -26.45 20.04
C GLY A 413 13.45 -25.89 18.93
N ASP A 414 13.65 -26.66 17.85
CA ASP A 414 14.48 -26.25 16.72
C ASP A 414 13.69 -25.50 15.63
N SER A 415 12.39 -25.26 15.84
CA SER A 415 11.52 -24.63 14.86
C SER A 415 11.38 -23.13 15.11
N TYR A 416 11.38 -22.36 14.01
CA TYR A 416 10.99 -20.97 14.00
C TYR A 416 9.59 -20.78 14.62
N PHE A 417 9.45 -19.84 15.55
CA PHE A 417 8.16 -19.48 16.15
C PHE A 417 7.68 -18.10 15.69
N GLY A 418 8.58 -17.12 15.69
CA GLY A 418 8.30 -15.73 15.34
C GLY A 418 9.51 -14.85 15.57
N HIS A 419 9.44 -13.59 15.18
CA HIS A 419 10.45 -12.58 15.48
C HIS A 419 9.79 -11.24 15.84
N GLN A 420 10.57 -10.33 16.40
CA GLN A 420 10.18 -8.96 16.67
C GLN A 420 11.42 -8.07 16.63
N ASN A 421 11.31 -6.92 15.97
CA ASN A 421 12.36 -5.90 15.98
C ASN A 421 12.05 -4.84 17.06
N VAL A 422 13.07 -4.39 17.78
CA VAL A 422 12.95 -3.40 18.85
C VAL A 422 14.02 -2.32 18.74
N GLU A 423 13.70 -1.12 19.21
CA GLU A 423 14.69 -0.06 19.43
C GLU A 423 14.97 0.07 20.92
N VAL A 424 16.24 -0.08 21.30
CA VAL A 424 16.70 -0.08 22.68
C VAL A 424 17.38 1.25 23.00
N GLU A 425 16.84 1.98 23.98
CA GLU A 425 17.41 3.24 24.44
C GLU A 425 17.90 3.10 25.89
N ALA A 426 18.99 3.79 26.25
CA ALA A 426 19.51 3.78 27.61
C ALA A 426 18.44 4.21 28.63
N GLY A 427 18.40 3.52 29.77
CA GLY A 427 17.45 3.81 30.83
C GLY A 427 15.97 3.63 30.47
N SER A 428 15.65 2.93 29.36
CA SER A 428 14.28 2.67 28.91
C SER A 428 13.92 1.18 28.87
N VAL A 429 12.62 0.91 28.73
CA VAL A 429 12.07 -0.42 28.45
C VAL A 429 11.59 -0.49 27.00
N ALA A 430 12.27 -1.29 26.18
CA ALA A 430 11.82 -1.60 24.83
C ALA A 430 10.81 -2.77 24.86
N ILE A 431 9.61 -2.56 24.32
CA ILE A 431 8.57 -3.58 24.26
C ILE A 431 8.80 -4.49 23.05
N GLY A 432 9.18 -5.74 23.32
CA GLY A 432 9.47 -6.75 22.32
C GLY A 432 8.46 -7.90 22.36
N ASP A 433 7.15 -7.66 22.32
CA ASP A 433 6.20 -8.78 22.27
C ASP A 433 6.37 -9.60 20.98
N ILE A 434 6.52 -10.92 21.10
CA ILE A 434 6.62 -11.82 19.94
C ILE A 434 5.29 -12.55 19.77
N GLN A 435 4.65 -12.29 18.64
CA GLN A 435 3.41 -12.95 18.27
C GLN A 435 3.63 -13.95 17.14
N SER A 436 2.94 -15.08 17.27
CA SER A 436 2.76 -16.07 16.22
C SER A 436 1.27 -16.33 16.01
N THR A 437 0.92 -16.87 14.86
CA THR A 437 -0.45 -17.25 14.51
C THR A 437 -0.44 -18.45 13.58
N LEU A 438 -1.49 -19.27 13.68
CA LEU A 438 -1.73 -20.34 12.72
C LEU A 438 -2.29 -19.82 11.39
N HIS A 439 -2.75 -18.56 11.37
CA HIS A 439 -3.30 -17.93 10.16
C HIS A 439 -2.17 -17.43 9.26
N THR A 440 -1.93 -18.15 8.17
CA THR A 440 -0.87 -17.84 7.20
C THR A 440 -1.46 -17.61 5.81
N GLU A 441 -0.77 -16.82 4.99
CA GLU A 441 -1.20 -16.50 3.63
C GLU A 441 -0.03 -16.54 2.64
N PRO A 442 -0.26 -16.97 1.38
CA PRO A 442 0.73 -16.84 0.34
C PRO A 442 0.91 -15.38 -0.05
N VAL A 443 2.16 -14.95 -0.14
CA VAL A 443 2.59 -13.59 -0.49
C VAL A 443 3.56 -13.68 -1.65
N ARG A 444 3.30 -12.89 -2.69
CA ARG A 444 4.16 -12.82 -3.86
C ARG A 444 5.32 -11.87 -3.60
N VAL A 445 6.53 -12.33 -3.89
CA VAL A 445 7.75 -11.51 -3.84
C VAL A 445 8.19 -11.26 -5.27
N ARG A 446 8.47 -9.99 -5.63
CA ARG A 446 9.01 -9.63 -6.94
C ARG A 446 10.29 -8.84 -6.82
N ALA A 447 11.29 -9.25 -7.58
CA ALA A 447 12.54 -8.52 -7.74
C ALA A 447 12.67 -8.05 -9.19
N PHE A 448 12.92 -6.76 -9.37
CA PHE A 448 12.94 -6.13 -10.70
C PHE A 448 13.85 -4.91 -10.68
N ASP A 449 14.41 -4.53 -11.83
CA ASP A 449 15.10 -3.26 -11.98
C ASP A 449 14.14 -2.10 -11.70
N ALA A 450 14.54 -1.20 -10.80
CA ALA A 450 13.65 -0.15 -10.30
C ALA A 450 13.08 0.80 -11.38
N PHE A 451 13.73 0.91 -12.53
CA PHE A 451 13.38 1.90 -13.57
C PHE A 451 12.91 1.26 -14.88
N SER A 452 13.45 0.12 -15.27
CA SER A 452 13.00 -0.61 -16.47
C SER A 452 11.84 -1.57 -16.15
N GLY A 453 11.72 -2.01 -14.90
CA GLY A 453 10.76 -3.04 -14.48
C GLY A 453 11.12 -4.45 -14.96
N GLU A 454 12.30 -4.64 -15.54
CA GLU A 454 12.76 -5.96 -15.97
C GLU A 454 12.99 -6.88 -14.77
N PRO A 455 12.60 -8.17 -14.85
CA PRO A 455 12.74 -9.10 -13.74
C PRO A 455 14.21 -9.39 -13.43
N VAL A 456 14.53 -9.48 -12.13
CA VAL A 456 15.89 -9.78 -11.65
C VAL A 456 15.88 -11.06 -10.82
N SER A 457 16.70 -12.04 -11.21
CA SER A 457 16.92 -13.23 -10.39
C SER A 457 17.92 -12.94 -9.27
N LEU A 458 17.61 -13.31 -8.03
CA LEU A 458 18.47 -13.07 -6.87
C LEU A 458 18.16 -14.02 -5.69
N VAL A 459 19.00 -13.98 -4.66
CA VAL A 459 18.76 -14.65 -3.38
C VAL A 459 18.36 -13.62 -2.32
N ALA A 460 17.26 -13.86 -1.62
CA ALA A 460 16.78 -13.00 -0.55
C ALA A 460 16.75 -13.75 0.79
N ASN A 461 17.38 -13.17 1.81
CA ASN A 461 17.35 -13.67 3.18
C ASN A 461 16.27 -12.90 3.95
N LEU A 462 15.18 -13.59 4.30
CA LEU A 462 14.04 -13.00 5.01
C LEU A 462 14.10 -13.39 6.49
N GLN A 463 13.88 -12.43 7.39
CA GLN A 463 13.85 -12.69 8.84
C GLN A 463 12.77 -13.71 9.26
N SER A 464 11.71 -13.86 8.47
CA SER A 464 10.63 -14.80 8.72
C SER A 464 10.92 -16.24 8.26
N LEU A 465 12.05 -16.49 7.58
CA LEU A 465 12.38 -17.78 6.98
C LEU A 465 13.73 -18.29 7.52
N SER A 466 13.82 -19.60 7.72
CA SER A 466 15.07 -20.25 8.12
C SER A 466 16.03 -20.50 6.95
N GLU A 467 15.51 -20.49 5.72
CA GLU A 467 16.29 -20.74 4.50
C GLU A 467 16.17 -19.53 3.55
N PRO A 468 17.24 -19.22 2.78
CA PRO A 468 17.20 -18.17 1.78
C PRO A 468 16.16 -18.44 0.69
N LEU A 469 15.41 -17.41 0.30
CA LEU A 469 14.44 -17.45 -0.78
C LEU A 469 15.15 -17.25 -2.13
N GLN A 470 15.00 -18.24 -3.01
CA GLN A 470 15.45 -18.14 -4.40
C GLN A 470 14.37 -17.44 -5.23
N ILE A 471 14.69 -16.27 -5.79
CA ILE A 471 13.80 -15.52 -6.68
C ILE A 471 14.29 -15.74 -8.11
N ASN A 472 13.57 -16.58 -8.87
CA ASN A 472 13.90 -16.90 -10.25
C ASN A 472 13.01 -16.10 -11.19
N GLU A 473 13.59 -15.55 -12.26
CA GLU A 473 12.86 -14.72 -13.24
C GLU A 473 12.09 -13.57 -12.57
N GLY A 474 12.66 -13.00 -11.49
CA GLY A 474 12.09 -11.86 -10.77
C GLY A 474 10.83 -12.13 -9.97
N SER A 475 10.42 -13.40 -9.76
CA SER A 475 9.22 -13.72 -8.97
C SER A 475 9.42 -14.95 -8.08
N ALA A 476 8.87 -14.88 -6.88
CA ALA A 476 8.73 -16.01 -5.95
C ALA A 476 7.42 -15.92 -5.16
N SER A 477 7.07 -16.98 -4.45
CA SER A 477 5.93 -17.02 -3.54
C SER A 477 6.38 -17.60 -2.21
N ILE A 478 5.99 -16.96 -1.11
CA ILE A 478 6.28 -17.38 0.25
C ILE A 478 4.99 -17.45 1.06
N VAL A 479 5.00 -18.17 2.18
CA VAL A 479 3.85 -18.21 3.09
C VAL A 479 4.23 -17.42 4.34
N LEU A 480 3.48 -16.36 4.64
CA LEU A 480 3.73 -15.48 5.78
C LEU A 480 2.61 -15.56 6.81
N PRO A 481 2.93 -15.50 8.11
CA PRO A 481 1.94 -15.39 9.17
C PRO A 481 1.27 -14.02 9.13
N GLN A 482 -0.03 -13.92 9.42
CA GLN A 482 -0.74 -12.63 9.35
C GLN A 482 -0.62 -11.82 10.65
N VAL A 483 0.63 -11.51 11.03
CA VAL A 483 0.96 -10.71 12.22
C VAL A 483 1.37 -9.30 11.78
N SER A 484 0.86 -8.26 12.44
CA SER A 484 1.28 -6.89 12.13
C SER A 484 2.62 -6.62 12.80
N ARG A 485 3.73 -6.77 12.06
CA ARG A 485 5.08 -6.47 12.53
C ARG A 485 5.97 -6.00 11.41
N MET A 486 7.00 -5.23 11.76
CA MET A 486 8.04 -4.83 10.82
C MET A 486 9.07 -5.94 10.70
N SER A 487 9.26 -6.43 9.49
CA SER A 487 10.16 -7.52 9.13
C SER A 487 11.21 -7.04 8.12
N MET A 488 12.35 -7.73 8.07
CA MET A 488 13.48 -7.34 7.22
C MET A 488 13.83 -8.39 6.15
N ILE A 489 14.36 -7.92 5.03
CA ILE A 489 14.90 -8.73 3.95
C ILE A 489 16.26 -8.17 3.56
N TYR A 490 17.28 -9.03 3.51
CA TYR A 490 18.56 -8.70 2.89
C TYR A 490 18.67 -9.42 1.55
N THR A 491 18.99 -8.69 0.48
CA THR A 491 19.18 -9.30 -0.85
C THR A 491 20.66 -9.44 -1.18
N GLU A 492 21.07 -10.63 -1.59
CA GLU A 492 22.35 -10.86 -2.26
C GLU A 492 22.16 -10.60 -3.75
N ALA A 493 22.46 -9.37 -4.17
CA ALA A 493 22.20 -8.93 -5.53
C ALA A 493 23.28 -9.41 -6.52
N PRO A 494 22.92 -9.67 -7.79
CA PRO A 494 23.91 -9.82 -8.86
C PRO A 494 24.76 -8.56 -9.03
N ALA A 495 25.96 -8.70 -9.63
CA ALA A 495 26.93 -7.59 -9.78
C ALA A 495 26.40 -6.32 -10.48
N ALA A 496 25.32 -6.42 -11.27
CA ALA A 496 24.67 -5.30 -11.92
C ALA A 496 23.85 -4.41 -10.97
N TYR A 497 23.64 -4.85 -9.73
CA TYR A 497 22.78 -4.22 -8.75
C TYR A 497 23.43 -4.13 -7.38
N VAL A 498 22.95 -3.21 -6.56
CA VAL A 498 23.38 -3.06 -5.16
C VAL A 498 22.60 -4.03 -4.27
N SER A 499 23.31 -4.77 -3.42
CA SER A 499 22.71 -5.51 -2.31
C SER A 499 22.11 -4.53 -1.31
N ALA A 500 20.88 -4.77 -0.86
CA ALA A 500 20.16 -3.84 -0.01
C ALA A 500 19.30 -4.53 1.05
N ASN A 501 18.99 -3.76 2.10
CA ASN A 501 18.00 -4.08 3.10
C ASN A 501 16.62 -3.54 2.66
N TYR A 502 15.59 -4.36 2.78
CA TYR A 502 14.20 -4.00 2.53
C TYR A 502 13.36 -4.29 3.77
N PHE A 503 12.26 -3.56 3.89
CA PHE A 503 11.37 -3.63 5.05
C PHE A 503 9.94 -3.87 4.58
N TYR A 504 9.26 -4.80 5.23
CA TYR A 504 7.89 -5.18 4.91
C TYR A 504 7.09 -5.43 6.19
N ASN A 505 5.76 -5.46 6.05
CA ASN A 505 4.87 -5.97 7.09
C ASN A 505 4.48 -7.41 6.72
N ASP A 506 4.46 -8.35 7.67
CA ASP A 506 3.99 -9.71 7.41
C ASP A 506 2.50 -9.75 6.97
N GLN A 507 1.75 -8.67 7.24
CA GLN A 507 0.40 -8.43 6.71
C GLN A 507 0.35 -7.79 5.32
N ASP A 508 1.48 -7.60 4.63
CA ASP A 508 1.48 -7.16 3.24
C ASP A 508 0.93 -8.25 2.33
N SER A 509 0.31 -7.86 1.22
CA SER A 509 -0.23 -8.79 0.22
C SER A 509 0.79 -9.18 -0.84
N PHE A 510 1.88 -8.42 -0.94
CA PHE A 510 2.98 -8.61 -1.86
C PHE A 510 4.22 -7.90 -1.29
N ILE A 511 5.39 -8.29 -1.77
CA ILE A 511 6.67 -7.67 -1.43
C ILE A 511 7.39 -7.33 -2.73
N HIS A 512 7.78 -6.07 -2.88
CA HIS A 512 8.57 -5.61 -4.02
C HIS A 512 9.99 -5.31 -3.59
N LEU A 513 10.95 -5.75 -4.39
CA LEU A 513 12.39 -5.58 -4.22
C LEU A 513 12.93 -4.84 -5.47
N PRO A 514 12.69 -3.51 -5.58
CA PRO A 514 13.24 -2.72 -6.68
C PRO A 514 14.77 -2.65 -6.56
N MET A 515 15.45 -3.25 -7.52
CA MET A 515 16.90 -3.36 -7.57
C MET A 515 17.52 -2.10 -8.16
N ILE A 516 18.59 -1.64 -7.52
CA ILE A 516 19.23 -0.35 -7.84
C ILE A 516 20.54 -0.59 -8.57
N ASN A 517 20.71 0.04 -9.73
CA ASN A 517 21.98 0.04 -10.46
C ASN A 517 23.03 0.89 -9.71
N PRO A 518 24.24 0.36 -9.44
CA PRO A 518 25.28 1.08 -8.70
C PRO A 518 25.80 2.33 -9.44
N GLU A 519 25.83 2.32 -10.78
CA GLU A 519 26.26 3.47 -11.58
C GLU A 519 25.27 4.63 -11.45
N TRP A 520 23.97 4.34 -11.47
CA TRP A 520 22.92 5.34 -11.24
C TRP A 520 23.06 5.98 -9.85
N LEU A 521 23.30 5.17 -8.82
CA LEU A 521 23.48 5.69 -7.46
C LEU A 521 24.73 6.56 -7.33
N ALA A 522 25.83 6.18 -7.99
CA ALA A 522 27.08 6.96 -8.02
C ALA A 522 26.91 8.29 -8.78
N GLU A 523 26.15 8.30 -9.87
CA GLU A 523 25.80 9.51 -10.60
C GLU A 523 25.00 10.47 -9.72
N LEU A 524 23.96 9.97 -9.03
CA LEU A 524 23.17 10.76 -8.10
C LEU A 524 24.02 11.36 -6.97
N LYS A 525 24.94 10.59 -6.40
CA LYS A 525 25.85 11.06 -5.36
C LYS A 525 26.74 12.21 -5.87
N THR A 526 27.21 12.10 -7.11
CA THR A 526 28.01 13.13 -7.78
C THR A 526 27.20 14.41 -8.01
N ILE A 527 25.96 14.29 -8.47
CA ILE A 527 25.04 15.42 -8.66
C ILE A 527 24.74 16.09 -7.31
N ALA A 528 24.54 15.30 -6.25
CA ALA A 528 24.32 15.78 -4.89
C ALA A 528 25.52 16.52 -4.30
N LYS A 529 26.71 16.26 -4.83
CA LYS A 529 27.99 16.62 -4.17
C LYS A 529 28.01 16.11 -2.73
N ALA A 530 27.41 14.95 -2.50
CA ALA A 530 27.37 14.31 -1.19
C ALA A 530 28.73 13.65 -0.94
N ASN A 531 29.57 14.32 -0.14
CA ASN A 531 30.83 13.74 0.32
C ASN A 531 30.56 12.58 1.26
N GLU A 532 31.35 11.52 1.17
CA GLU A 532 31.25 10.38 2.08
C GLU A 532 31.55 10.79 3.51
N THR A 533 30.60 10.50 4.39
CA THR A 533 30.77 10.68 5.83
C THR A 533 30.94 9.30 6.47
N PRO A 534 31.99 9.05 7.27
CA PRO A 534 32.14 7.79 7.99
C PRO A 534 30.93 7.48 8.88
N GLN A 535 30.62 6.20 9.09
CA GLN A 535 29.50 5.76 9.93
C GLN A 535 28.13 6.29 9.46
N THR A 536 27.94 6.31 8.15
CA THR A 536 26.66 6.65 7.55
C THR A 536 26.28 5.61 6.50
N GLY A 537 24.98 5.53 6.19
CA GLY A 537 24.43 4.69 5.15
C GLY A 537 23.67 5.50 4.09
N THR A 538 23.05 4.79 3.16
CA THR A 538 22.20 5.38 2.13
C THR A 538 20.79 4.81 2.21
N ILE A 539 19.78 5.69 2.20
CA ILE A 539 18.37 5.29 2.17
C ILE A 539 17.78 5.70 0.83
N ILE A 540 17.09 4.79 0.16
CA ILE A 540 16.38 5.04 -1.10
C ILE A 540 14.90 4.76 -0.87
N GLY A 541 14.04 5.73 -1.14
CA GLY A 541 12.59 5.58 -0.97
C GLY A 541 11.84 5.75 -2.29
N PHE A 542 10.88 4.89 -2.56
CA PHE A 542 9.95 4.99 -3.69
C PHE A 542 8.56 5.39 -3.21
N PHE A 543 7.93 6.37 -3.88
CA PHE A 543 6.61 6.88 -3.53
C PHE A 543 5.75 7.20 -4.77
N GLY A 544 4.59 6.54 -4.86
CA GLY A 544 3.82 6.46 -6.10
C GLY A 544 2.69 7.48 -6.30
N GLU A 545 2.22 8.14 -5.24
CA GLU A 545 0.86 8.71 -5.25
C GLU A 545 0.79 10.17 -5.68
N GLU A 546 1.56 11.03 -5.01
CA GLU A 546 1.43 12.48 -5.14
C GLU A 546 2.80 13.17 -5.01
N ARG A 547 2.81 14.51 -5.06
CA ARG A 547 4.00 15.28 -4.69
C ARG A 547 4.24 15.15 -3.20
N PHE A 548 5.50 15.19 -2.78
CA PHE A 548 5.83 14.92 -1.39
C PHE A 548 7.14 15.57 -0.95
N GLU A 549 7.34 15.64 0.36
CA GLU A 549 8.61 15.97 0.99
C GLU A 549 9.05 14.82 1.88
N ALA A 550 10.32 14.43 1.77
CA ALA A 550 10.94 13.40 2.59
C ALA A 550 11.93 14.03 3.57
N TYR A 551 11.99 13.50 4.79
CA TYR A 551 12.98 13.89 5.79
C TYR A 551 13.27 12.73 6.77
N LEU A 552 14.36 12.85 7.51
CA LEU A 552 14.67 11.97 8.65
C LEU A 552 14.17 12.62 9.94
N ALA A 553 13.30 11.93 10.66
CA ALA A 553 12.74 12.44 11.90
C ALA A 553 13.79 12.41 13.03
N GLY A 554 13.71 13.38 13.94
CA GLY A 554 14.66 13.52 15.06
C GLY A 554 16.07 14.01 14.67
N GLN A 555 16.33 14.30 13.39
CA GLN A 555 17.62 14.85 12.95
C GLN A 555 17.74 16.36 13.21
N ASP A 556 18.94 16.76 13.66
CA ASP A 556 19.30 18.16 13.87
C ASP A 556 19.50 18.90 12.53
N LYS A 557 19.40 20.23 12.57
CA LYS A 557 19.64 21.10 11.40
C LYS A 557 21.06 20.97 10.81
N ASP A 558 22.00 20.47 11.61
CA ASP A 558 23.40 20.28 11.24
C ASP A 558 23.69 18.85 10.71
N SER A 559 22.64 18.04 10.49
CA SER A 559 22.80 16.68 9.94
C SER A 559 23.54 16.71 8.60
N PRO A 560 24.53 15.82 8.37
CA PRO A 560 25.23 15.70 7.09
C PRO A 560 24.37 15.05 6.00
N ALA A 561 23.16 14.60 6.35
CA ALA A 561 22.25 13.93 5.44
C ALA A 561 21.85 14.85 4.28
N THR A 562 22.00 14.35 3.05
CA THR A 562 21.64 15.08 1.83
C THR A 562 20.54 14.34 1.10
N ILE A 563 19.41 15.01 0.87
CA ILE A 563 18.24 14.43 0.20
C ILE A 563 18.19 14.90 -1.25
N ILE A 564 18.12 13.95 -2.18
CA ILE A 564 17.84 14.18 -3.60
C ILE A 564 16.53 13.50 -3.98
N TYR A 565 15.75 14.15 -4.84
CA TYR A 565 14.53 13.58 -5.43
C TYR A 565 14.75 13.15 -6.88
N PHE A 566 14.06 12.09 -7.29
CA PHE A 566 14.07 11.59 -8.66
C PHE A 566 12.66 11.26 -9.17
N ASP A 567 12.46 11.27 -10.50
CA ASP A 567 11.21 10.92 -11.16
C ASP A 567 11.10 9.41 -11.44
N ALA A 568 9.97 8.97 -12.00
CA ALA A 568 9.73 7.55 -12.31
C ALA A 568 10.76 6.91 -13.29
N ALA A 569 11.55 7.72 -14.00
CA ALA A 569 12.62 7.26 -14.88
C ALA A 569 14.01 7.34 -14.22
N GLY A 570 14.06 7.62 -12.91
CA GLY A 570 15.30 7.76 -12.14
C GLY A 570 16.04 9.08 -12.38
N ARG A 571 15.43 10.06 -13.05
CA ARG A 571 16.08 11.35 -13.32
C ARG A 571 15.88 12.31 -12.16
N VAL A 572 16.91 13.08 -11.83
CA VAL A 572 16.84 14.09 -10.76
C VAL A 572 15.73 15.10 -11.04
N VAL A 573 14.97 15.42 -10.00
CA VAL A 573 13.96 16.47 -10.01
C VAL A 573 14.55 17.73 -9.39
N ASP A 574 14.50 18.83 -10.13
CA ASP A 574 14.88 20.15 -9.61
C ASP A 574 13.85 20.62 -8.57
N GLY A 575 14.26 20.72 -7.31
CA GLY A 575 13.41 21.26 -6.24
C GLY A 575 13.67 20.62 -4.87
N ARG A 576 12.81 20.99 -3.91
CA ARG A 576 12.80 20.41 -2.55
C ARG A 576 11.71 19.36 -2.35
N GLN A 577 10.99 19.02 -3.42
CA GLN A 577 9.84 18.12 -3.38
C GLN A 577 9.98 17.03 -4.43
N GLY A 578 9.56 15.82 -4.07
CA GLY A 578 9.40 14.71 -4.97
C GLY A 578 8.13 14.84 -5.83
N VAL A 579 8.07 14.02 -6.88
CA VAL A 579 6.93 13.94 -7.80
C VAL A 579 6.26 12.57 -7.70
N ALA A 580 4.96 12.51 -8.01
CA ALA A 580 4.21 11.26 -8.05
C ALA A 580 4.90 10.22 -8.95
N GLY A 581 5.02 8.98 -8.47
CA GLY A 581 5.69 7.88 -9.17
C GLY A 581 7.21 7.89 -9.08
N GLY A 582 7.80 8.91 -8.43
CA GLY A 582 9.23 9.03 -8.25
C GLY A 582 9.71 8.48 -6.91
N GLY A 583 10.77 9.11 -6.39
CA GLY A 583 11.37 8.71 -5.13
C GLY A 583 12.40 9.72 -4.63
N PHE A 584 13.15 9.30 -3.63
CA PHE A 584 14.22 10.09 -3.04
C PHE A 584 15.40 9.20 -2.62
N VAL A 585 16.58 9.81 -2.52
CA VAL A 585 17.79 9.22 -1.93
C VAL A 585 18.27 10.13 -0.81
N ILE A 586 18.48 9.55 0.38
CA ILE A 586 19.13 10.20 1.52
C ILE A 586 20.54 9.64 1.61
N PHE A 587 21.52 10.43 1.18
CA PHE A 587 22.93 10.13 1.38
C PHE A 587 23.36 10.57 2.78
N ASN A 588 24.36 9.89 3.33
CA ASN A 588 24.91 10.16 4.66
C ASN A 588 23.84 10.08 5.78
N ALA A 589 22.91 9.13 5.68
CA ALA A 589 21.98 8.85 6.75
C ALA A 589 22.77 8.33 7.97
N PRO A 590 22.59 8.89 9.18
CA PRO A 590 23.40 8.48 10.33
C PRO A 590 23.20 7.01 10.69
N TYR A 591 24.29 6.38 11.15
CA TYR A 591 24.26 5.02 11.69
C TYR A 591 23.26 4.88 12.84
N GLY A 592 22.67 3.69 12.96
CA GLY A 592 21.67 3.35 13.98
C GLY A 592 20.24 3.42 13.44
N THR A 593 19.27 3.49 14.33
CA THR A 593 17.85 3.46 13.94
C THR A 593 17.36 4.83 13.53
N GLN A 594 16.94 4.94 12.27
CA GLN A 594 16.40 6.17 11.70
C GLN A 594 14.90 6.02 11.41
N GLU A 595 14.18 7.13 11.46
CA GLU A 595 12.78 7.20 11.04
C GLU A 595 12.69 8.05 9.77
N THR A 596 12.46 7.43 8.61
CA THR A 596 12.24 8.15 7.36
C THR A 596 10.77 8.51 7.23
N VAL A 597 10.45 9.78 7.06
CA VAL A 597 9.09 10.31 6.97
C VAL A 597 8.87 10.98 5.62
N ILE A 598 7.70 10.72 5.03
CA ILE A 598 7.18 11.38 3.84
C ILE A 598 5.91 12.13 4.23
N VAL A 599 5.81 13.39 3.84
CA VAL A 599 4.57 14.16 3.90
C VAL A 599 4.11 14.42 2.47
N GLY A 600 2.98 13.82 2.11
CA GLY A 600 2.36 14.02 0.81
C GLY A 600 1.65 15.37 0.71
N ALA A 601 1.36 15.82 -0.52
CA ALA A 601 0.62 17.06 -0.79
C ALA A 601 -0.79 17.06 -0.19
N SER A 602 -1.38 15.89 0.09
CA SER A 602 -2.62 15.70 0.83
C SER A 602 -2.47 15.82 2.35
N GLU A 603 -1.26 16.14 2.84
CA GLU A 603 -0.86 16.13 4.26
C GLU A 603 -0.85 14.73 4.90
N LYS A 604 -1.03 13.67 4.10
CA LYS A 604 -0.88 12.29 4.55
C LYS A 604 0.58 11.98 4.86
N VAL A 605 0.83 11.43 6.04
CA VAL A 605 2.15 11.07 6.55
C VAL A 605 2.40 9.60 6.29
N PHE A 606 3.54 9.28 5.71
CA PHE A 606 4.05 7.91 5.59
C PHE A 606 5.38 7.83 6.31
N SER A 607 5.65 6.74 7.02
CA SER A 607 6.92 6.60 7.73
C SER A 607 7.44 5.18 7.71
N LYS A 608 8.75 5.02 7.82
CA LYS A 608 9.40 3.73 8.05
C LYS A 608 10.54 3.89 9.06
N VAL A 609 10.57 3.04 10.07
CA VAL A 609 11.72 2.79 10.95
C VAL A 609 12.72 1.93 10.17
N VAL A 610 13.99 2.34 10.17
CA VAL A 610 15.04 1.76 9.35
C VAL A 610 16.34 1.68 10.17
N PRO A 611 16.87 0.48 10.47
CA PRO A 611 18.26 0.35 10.88
C PRO A 611 19.18 0.75 9.72
N VAL A 612 20.11 1.65 9.99
CA VAL A 612 21.11 2.12 9.05
C VAL A 612 22.47 1.64 9.53
N ASP A 613 23.07 0.74 8.75
CA ASP A 613 24.44 0.27 8.96
C ASP A 613 25.41 1.01 8.05
N THR A 614 26.69 1.01 8.44
CA THR A 614 27.76 1.65 7.65
C THR A 614 27.89 0.94 6.30
N ASP A 615 27.97 1.71 5.22
CA ASP A 615 28.12 1.21 3.84
C ASP A 615 26.94 0.33 3.34
N THR A 616 25.80 0.34 4.03
CA THR A 616 24.59 -0.36 3.59
C THR A 616 23.63 0.56 2.84
N VAL A 617 22.89 -0.05 1.90
CA VAL A 617 21.78 0.60 1.21
C VAL A 617 20.48 0.01 1.75
N SER A 618 19.61 0.88 2.23
CA SER A 618 18.25 0.53 2.67
C SER A 618 17.25 1.05 1.65
N VAL A 619 16.38 0.18 1.15
CA VAL A 619 15.36 0.50 0.14
C VAL A 619 13.97 0.40 0.76
N LEU A 620 13.22 1.49 0.64
CA LEU A 620 11.92 1.68 1.26
C LEU A 620 10.85 1.83 0.18
N ASN A 621 9.80 1.02 0.28
CA ASN A 621 8.62 1.14 -0.57
C ASN A 621 7.47 1.72 0.24
N PHE A 622 6.99 2.90 -0.17
CA PHE A 622 5.84 3.56 0.42
C PHE A 622 4.65 3.37 -0.51
N THR A 623 3.75 2.46 -0.14
CA THR A 623 2.55 2.15 -0.90
C THR A 623 1.30 2.51 -0.08
N SER A 624 0.41 3.34 -0.62
CA SER A 624 -0.98 3.40 -0.17
C SER A 624 -1.71 2.15 -0.64
N TYR A 625 -2.42 1.53 0.29
CA TYR A 625 -3.52 0.62 -0.02
C TYR A 625 -4.76 1.42 -0.38
#